data_AF-A0A932G200-F1
#
_entry.id   AF-A0A932G200-F1
#
_cell.length_a   1.000
_cell.length_b   1.000
_cell.length_c   1.000
_cell.angle_alpha   90.00
_cell.angle_beta   90.00
_cell.angle_gamma   90.00
#
_symmetry.space_group_name_H-M   'P 1'
#
loop_
_entity.id
_entity.type
_entity.pdbx_description
1 polymer ?
#
loop_
_entity_poly.entity_id
_entity_poly.type
_entity_poly.pdbx_seq_one_letter_code
_entity_poly.pdbx_strand_id
1 'polypeptide(L)'
;MVRRSGSGALLLAAFLGCDETSPPASGDDAGRRADAGGEGEGEGEGEGEGEGEGEGEGEGEGEDAGREQGPWIVAVPGLPLIHDHSPASAARVEELTRRAIDGLGFGDTPGAPSESDRVFVGRHTLAWIDQTGFVGKMNALFRLDGADGDALDFALVDWDGRPVSLFAPGENGGGEWAPGYPGAEHVEFPSNVPEGDDDEDCAERDWCNQFAVNEANDITDPDIPWWSACNDGAPSFDEGFAPVEILEDEAGLHLMYEAPLVKEADGDGRRDGDSCHEDWLFPDGVRRTVYLRLGYDLHAEDGFFDRLMQIRNPDGNPAFDGRMSLIGGFVLTGWPDPHPLKRIDRYLRPEARDVADPVSGALLSAGSWTRHDHAPAGVDEIFAWIDQPISLSVADRFAPGRSVTLSHVGPSDNADVGVCFCRVHGGLEMGGGLIHGGVSLPVEGGQSSIVAVRRLDLPSDGSFTRPIVLAAGDGLSHGTGHADGEGWEATPGVDSEGHMLYGPYAADWGDGTLRVAFVARIDDDTGNDDVLNLDVYDSTADQILVSRIVERDDFGAEDTDLPFILDTDLAGRGGHLLETRAWWTGRARIRMDRVVAILGD
;
A
#
# COMPACT_ATOMS: atom_id res chain seq x y z
N MET A 1 0.94 62.96 -17.35
CA MET A 1 2.25 62.85 -16.67
C MET A 1 2.00 62.68 -15.18
N VAL A 2 1.64 61.47 -14.74
CA VAL A 2 1.61 61.03 -13.33
C VAL A 2 1.92 59.54 -13.36
N ARG A 3 3.04 59.14 -12.76
CA ARG A 3 3.45 57.75 -12.52
C ARG A 3 2.62 57.18 -11.37
N ARG A 4 2.18 55.92 -11.48
CA ARG A 4 1.90 55.08 -10.32
C ARG A 4 2.78 53.83 -10.42
N SER A 5 3.63 53.70 -9.41
CA SER A 5 4.43 52.55 -9.05
C SER A 5 3.55 51.48 -8.40
N GLY A 6 3.67 50.24 -8.86
CA GLY A 6 3.30 49.06 -8.09
C GLY A 6 4.47 48.10 -8.17
N SER A 7 5.25 48.03 -7.10
CA SER A 7 6.35 47.08 -6.94
C SER A 7 5.74 45.72 -6.62
N GLY A 8 5.87 44.76 -7.55
CA GLY A 8 5.68 43.35 -7.26
C GLY A 8 6.96 42.81 -6.62
N ALA A 9 6.87 42.32 -5.39
CA ALA A 9 7.93 41.55 -4.77
C ALA A 9 7.91 40.15 -5.38
N LEU A 10 8.98 39.80 -6.10
CA LEU A 10 9.27 38.46 -6.56
C LEU A 10 9.91 37.73 -5.37
N LEU A 11 9.22 36.75 -4.77
CA LEU A 11 9.85 35.81 -3.84
C LEU A 11 10.71 34.86 -4.70
N LEU A 12 12.02 34.90 -4.50
CA LEU A 12 12.96 33.95 -5.09
C LEU A 12 13.03 32.75 -4.14
N ALA A 13 12.46 31.61 -4.52
CA ALA A 13 12.71 30.34 -3.85
C ALA A 13 14.12 29.88 -4.23
N ALA A 14 14.95 29.61 -3.22
CA ALA A 14 16.27 29.04 -3.43
C ALA A 14 16.10 27.54 -3.77
N PHE A 15 16.46 27.16 -4.99
CA PHE A 15 16.65 25.76 -5.37
C PHE A 15 18.08 25.36 -5.01
N LEU A 16 18.24 24.38 -4.13
CA LEU A 16 19.50 23.70 -3.86
C LEU A 16 19.34 22.27 -4.35
N GLY A 17 19.89 22.00 -5.54
CA GLY A 17 20.12 20.63 -6.00
C GLY A 17 21.44 20.14 -5.43
N CYS A 18 21.44 18.91 -4.93
CA CYS A 18 22.66 18.18 -4.56
C CYS A 18 23.51 17.98 -5.83
N ASP A 19 24.70 18.55 -5.86
CA ASP A 19 25.66 18.44 -6.97
C ASP A 19 26.68 17.33 -6.61
N GLU A 20 26.49 16.15 -7.18
CA GLU A 20 27.39 15.01 -6.96
C GLU A 20 28.44 14.90 -8.07
N THR A 21 29.69 15.22 -7.73
CA THR A 21 30.85 14.73 -8.49
C THR A 21 31.86 14.09 -7.56
N SER A 22 31.74 12.78 -7.36
CA SER A 22 32.79 11.95 -6.77
C SER A 22 33.15 10.78 -7.71
N PRO A 23 34.45 10.47 -7.90
CA PRO A 23 34.90 9.44 -8.84
C PRO A 23 34.77 8.01 -8.26
N PRO A 24 34.66 6.98 -9.12
CA PRO A 24 34.45 5.61 -8.66
C PRO A 24 35.70 5.02 -7.98
N ALA A 25 35.50 4.43 -6.80
CA ALA A 25 36.50 3.63 -6.11
C ALA A 25 36.57 2.22 -6.72
N SER A 26 37.75 1.86 -7.23
CA SER A 26 38.11 0.51 -7.62
C SER A 26 38.78 -0.21 -6.44
N GLY A 27 38.38 -1.43 -6.12
CA GLY A 27 39.11 -2.26 -5.18
C GLY A 27 38.53 -3.67 -5.02
N ASP A 28 39.26 -4.63 -5.58
CA ASP A 28 39.05 -6.07 -5.44
C ASP A 28 38.96 -6.53 -3.98
N ASP A 29 38.07 -7.48 -3.66
CA ASP A 29 38.45 -8.52 -2.70
C ASP A 29 37.85 -9.89 -3.02
N ALA A 30 38.72 -10.89 -2.92
CA ALA A 30 38.53 -12.25 -3.36
C ALA A 30 38.45 -13.18 -2.14
N GLY A 31 37.30 -13.82 -1.98
CA GLY A 31 37.19 -15.22 -1.59
C GLY A 31 37.27 -15.57 -0.11
N ARG A 32 36.22 -16.25 0.36
CA ARG A 32 36.34 -17.47 1.19
C ARG A 32 35.03 -18.25 1.21
N ARG A 33 35.08 -19.48 0.69
CA ARG A 33 34.10 -20.55 0.91
C ARG A 33 34.33 -21.15 2.31
N ALA A 34 33.24 -21.44 3.01
CA ALA A 34 33.22 -22.43 4.08
C ALA A 34 31.93 -23.25 3.94
N ASP A 35 32.12 -24.55 3.72
CA ASP A 35 31.11 -25.61 3.82
C ASP A 35 30.63 -25.76 5.26
N ALA A 36 29.33 -25.98 5.46
CA ALA A 36 28.80 -26.74 6.60
C ALA A 36 27.46 -27.37 6.21
N GLY A 37 27.47 -28.70 6.09
CA GLY A 37 26.27 -29.51 5.89
C GLY A 37 25.55 -29.79 7.21
N GLY A 38 24.25 -30.06 7.09
CA GLY A 38 23.40 -30.57 8.16
C GLY A 38 22.13 -31.14 7.56
N GLU A 39 22.13 -32.45 7.30
CA GLU A 39 20.95 -33.23 6.97
C GLU A 39 20.24 -33.60 8.27
N GLY A 40 18.93 -33.32 8.36
CA GLY A 40 18.05 -33.74 9.45
C GLY A 40 16.73 -34.20 8.87
N GLU A 41 16.58 -35.51 8.71
CA GLU A 41 15.31 -36.17 8.36
C GLU A 41 14.45 -36.33 9.62
N GLY A 42 13.20 -35.91 9.55
CA GLY A 42 12.20 -36.11 10.59
C GLY A 42 10.86 -36.48 9.95
N GLU A 43 10.58 -37.78 9.87
CA GLU A 43 9.27 -38.32 9.47
C GLU A 43 8.32 -38.31 10.68
N GLY A 44 7.12 -37.76 10.49
CA GLY A 44 6.03 -37.80 11.46
C GLY A 44 4.70 -37.99 10.74
N GLU A 45 4.25 -39.25 10.65
CA GLU A 45 2.91 -39.61 10.19
C GLU A 45 1.90 -39.44 11.34
N GLY A 46 0.80 -38.75 11.06
CA GLY A 46 -0.34 -38.61 11.96
C GLY A 46 -1.64 -38.60 11.17
N GLU A 47 -2.24 -39.78 10.99
CA GLU A 47 -3.59 -39.93 10.46
C GLU A 47 -4.63 -39.66 11.54
N GLY A 48 -5.61 -38.80 11.24
CA GLY A 48 -6.76 -38.53 12.08
C GLY A 48 -8.00 -38.31 11.22
N GLU A 49 -8.74 -39.39 10.95
CA GLU A 49 -10.06 -39.34 10.32
C GLU A 49 -11.12 -38.97 11.37
N GLY A 50 -11.94 -37.96 11.06
CA GLY A 50 -13.09 -37.56 11.85
C GLY A 50 -14.21 -37.05 10.94
N GLU A 51 -15.07 -37.96 10.50
CA GLU A 51 -16.31 -37.63 9.79
C GLU A 51 -17.38 -37.17 10.78
N GLY A 52 -17.97 -36.00 10.53
CA GLY A 52 -19.11 -35.47 11.26
C GLY A 52 -20.05 -34.74 10.31
N GLU A 53 -20.98 -35.47 9.71
CA GLU A 53 -22.09 -34.90 8.93
C GLU A 53 -23.17 -34.35 9.88
N GLY A 54 -23.50 -33.08 9.70
CA GLY A 54 -24.59 -32.40 10.41
C GLY A 54 -25.29 -31.41 9.48
N GLU A 55 -26.30 -31.89 8.75
CA GLU A 55 -27.21 -31.04 7.98
C GLU A 55 -28.21 -30.36 8.92
N GLY A 56 -28.25 -29.04 8.89
CA GLY A 56 -29.21 -28.21 9.61
C GLY A 56 -29.66 -27.04 8.74
N GLU A 57 -30.70 -27.25 7.94
CA GLU A 57 -31.40 -26.17 7.24
C GLU A 57 -32.27 -25.39 8.24
N GLY A 58 -31.95 -24.11 8.43
CA GLY A 58 -32.71 -23.18 9.25
C GLY A 58 -32.89 -21.86 8.52
N GLU A 59 -33.96 -21.74 7.75
CA GLU A 59 -34.44 -20.46 7.21
C GLU A 59 -35.01 -19.62 8.37
N GLY A 60 -34.23 -18.64 8.82
CA GLY A 60 -34.63 -17.65 9.80
C GLY A 60 -34.69 -16.26 9.16
N GLU A 61 -35.89 -15.80 8.82
CA GLU A 61 -36.15 -14.37 8.58
C GLU A 61 -35.95 -13.62 9.90
N GLY A 62 -34.76 -13.06 10.09
CA GLY A 62 -34.40 -12.21 11.21
C GLY A 62 -34.81 -10.77 10.95
N GLU A 63 -35.88 -10.35 11.59
CA GLU A 63 -36.17 -8.94 11.85
C GLU A 63 -34.95 -8.30 12.52
N ASP A 64 -34.55 -7.09 12.08
CA ASP A 64 -33.50 -6.23 12.64
C ASP A 64 -33.68 -6.01 14.16
N ALA A 65 -33.30 -7.01 14.94
CA ALA A 65 -33.13 -6.90 16.37
C ALA A 65 -31.86 -6.08 16.57
N GLY A 66 -32.04 -4.82 16.99
CA GLY A 66 -30.94 -3.91 17.28
C GLY A 66 -29.82 -4.65 18.00
N ARG A 67 -28.69 -4.80 17.27
CA ARG A 67 -27.48 -5.51 17.70
C ARG A 67 -27.15 -4.95 19.08
N GLU A 68 -27.35 -5.74 20.15
CA GLU A 68 -26.74 -5.43 21.43
C GLU A 68 -25.25 -5.31 21.11
N GLN A 69 -24.71 -4.09 21.19
CA GLN A 69 -23.34 -3.76 20.82
C GLN A 69 -22.41 -4.67 21.61
N GLY A 70 -22.07 -5.80 21.00
CA GLY A 70 -21.01 -6.67 21.47
C GLY A 70 -19.70 -5.88 21.44
N PRO A 71 -18.65 -6.41 22.08
CA PRO A 71 -17.34 -5.82 21.93
C PRO A 71 -17.02 -5.73 20.43
N TRP A 72 -16.61 -4.56 19.97
CA TRP A 72 -16.07 -4.29 18.62
C TRP A 72 -14.83 -5.15 18.31
N ILE A 73 -14.36 -5.93 19.29
CA ILE A 73 -13.20 -6.79 19.20
C ILE A 73 -13.62 -8.23 18.89
N VAL A 74 -13.13 -8.75 17.77
CA VAL A 74 -13.22 -10.16 17.40
C VAL A 74 -11.85 -10.80 17.64
N ALA A 75 -11.77 -11.67 18.65
CA ALA A 75 -10.56 -12.41 18.96
C ALA A 75 -10.57 -13.76 18.24
N VAL A 76 -9.68 -13.94 17.27
CA VAL A 76 -9.52 -15.18 16.52
C VAL A 76 -8.11 -15.72 16.77
N PRO A 77 -7.95 -16.96 17.29
CA PRO A 77 -6.63 -17.53 17.52
C PRO A 77 -5.77 -17.54 16.25
N GLY A 78 -4.51 -17.13 16.37
CA GLY A 78 -3.57 -17.04 15.26
C GLY A 78 -3.79 -15.85 14.32
N LEU A 79 -4.70 -14.93 14.63
CA LEU A 79 -4.87 -13.67 13.92
C LEU A 79 -4.58 -12.47 14.84
N PRO A 80 -4.30 -11.28 14.26
CA PRO A 80 -4.28 -10.02 14.99
C PRO A 80 -5.56 -9.74 15.76
N LEU A 81 -5.50 -8.77 16.67
CA LEU A 81 -6.70 -8.24 17.33
C LEU A 81 -7.57 -7.49 16.33
N ILE A 82 -8.72 -8.05 15.98
CA ILE A 82 -9.63 -7.47 14.98
C ILE A 82 -10.59 -6.49 15.66
N HIS A 83 -10.56 -5.24 15.23
CA HIS A 83 -11.50 -4.17 15.53
C HIS A 83 -12.54 -4.08 14.39
N ASP A 84 -13.67 -4.75 14.56
CA ASP A 84 -14.76 -4.83 13.59
C ASP A 84 -15.79 -3.72 13.81
N HIS A 85 -15.74 -2.71 12.96
CA HIS A 85 -16.72 -1.63 12.86
C HIS A 85 -17.58 -1.74 11.59
N SER A 86 -17.57 -2.91 10.95
CA SER A 86 -18.30 -3.15 9.72
C SER A 86 -19.74 -3.62 10.00
N PRO A 87 -20.65 -3.51 9.02
CA PRO A 87 -21.98 -4.11 9.15
C PRO A 87 -21.98 -5.64 9.02
N ALA A 88 -20.85 -6.27 8.68
CA ALA A 88 -20.75 -7.70 8.39
C ALA A 88 -20.89 -8.58 9.65
N SER A 89 -21.08 -9.88 9.43
CA SER A 89 -21.00 -10.88 10.49
C SER A 89 -19.54 -11.13 10.89
N ALA A 90 -19.32 -11.58 12.13
CA ALA A 90 -17.98 -11.92 12.61
C ALA A 90 -17.30 -13.00 11.76
N ALA A 91 -18.07 -13.96 11.22
CA ALA A 91 -17.56 -15.00 10.33
C ALA A 91 -17.04 -14.42 9.01
N ARG A 92 -17.78 -13.47 8.42
CA ARG A 92 -17.34 -12.78 7.22
C ARG A 92 -16.11 -11.91 7.48
N VAL A 93 -16.05 -11.22 8.62
CA VAL A 93 -14.90 -10.39 9.01
C VAL A 93 -13.65 -11.23 9.23
N GLU A 94 -13.79 -12.41 9.85
CA GLU A 94 -12.69 -13.37 9.96
C GLU A 94 -12.21 -13.82 8.57
N GLU A 95 -13.13 -14.19 7.67
CA GLU A 95 -12.81 -14.59 6.30
C GLU A 95 -12.07 -13.48 5.54
N LEU A 96 -12.56 -12.25 5.58
CA LEU A 96 -11.92 -11.09 4.96
C LEU A 96 -10.53 -10.87 5.53
N THR A 97 -10.38 -10.93 6.85
CA THR A 97 -9.08 -10.74 7.52
C THR A 97 -8.08 -11.81 7.09
N ARG A 98 -8.47 -13.09 7.04
CA ARG A 98 -7.61 -14.17 6.54
C ARG A 98 -7.21 -13.95 5.08
N ARG A 99 -8.18 -13.66 4.21
CA ARG A 99 -7.92 -13.35 2.79
C ARG A 99 -6.98 -12.16 2.60
N ALA A 100 -7.11 -11.12 3.42
CA ALA A 100 -6.19 -9.97 3.41
C ALA A 100 -4.77 -10.40 3.77
N ILE A 101 -4.62 -11.14 4.87
CA ILE A 101 -3.32 -11.60 5.38
C ILE A 101 -2.64 -12.55 4.39
N ASP A 102 -3.37 -13.56 3.91
CA ASP A 102 -2.88 -14.50 2.90
C ASP A 102 -2.51 -13.76 1.60
N GLY A 103 -3.26 -12.69 1.28
CA GLY A 103 -3.04 -11.85 0.12
C GLY A 103 -1.81 -10.93 0.20
N LEU A 104 -1.18 -10.79 1.38
CA LEU A 104 0.06 -10.02 1.53
C LEU A 104 1.23 -10.63 0.76
N GLY A 105 1.14 -11.90 0.34
CA GLY A 105 2.17 -12.53 -0.49
C GLY A 105 3.42 -12.94 0.27
N PHE A 106 3.33 -13.07 1.60
CA PHE A 106 4.39 -13.65 2.43
C PHE A 106 4.51 -15.18 2.27
N GLY A 107 3.47 -15.86 1.75
CA GLY A 107 3.46 -17.32 1.60
C GLY A 107 3.61 -18.02 2.96
N ASP A 108 4.37 -19.12 2.99
CA ASP A 108 4.72 -19.86 4.22
C ASP A 108 5.88 -19.23 5.01
N THR A 109 6.41 -18.09 4.56
CA THR A 109 7.54 -17.44 5.21
C THR A 109 7.10 -16.97 6.61
N PRO A 110 7.88 -17.24 7.68
CA PRO A 110 7.62 -16.67 9.00
C PRO A 110 7.43 -15.16 8.82
N GLY A 111 6.24 -14.65 9.15
CA GLY A 111 5.95 -13.29 8.73
C GLY A 111 4.51 -12.80 8.57
N ALA A 112 3.55 -13.60 9.00
CA ALA A 112 2.18 -13.13 9.10
C ALA A 112 2.07 -12.10 10.24
N PRO A 113 1.09 -11.18 10.18
CA PRO A 113 0.76 -10.32 11.30
C PRO A 113 0.71 -11.08 12.63
N SER A 114 1.31 -10.52 13.66
CA SER A 114 1.39 -11.14 14.98
C SER A 114 0.03 -11.05 15.70
N GLU A 115 -0.21 -11.90 16.71
CA GLU A 115 -1.41 -11.78 17.56
C GLU A 115 -1.42 -10.46 18.37
N SER A 116 -0.28 -9.79 18.53
CA SER A 116 -0.20 -8.46 19.15
C SER A 116 -0.67 -7.35 18.22
N ASP A 117 -0.64 -7.57 16.90
CA ASP A 117 -1.01 -6.56 15.92
C ASP A 117 -2.50 -6.25 15.97
N ARG A 118 -2.91 -5.24 15.20
CA ARG A 118 -4.30 -4.84 15.09
C ARG A 118 -4.75 -4.87 13.66
N VAL A 119 -5.97 -5.33 13.45
CA VAL A 119 -6.68 -5.15 12.18
C VAL A 119 -7.92 -4.32 12.45
N PHE A 120 -8.11 -3.24 11.71
CA PHE A 120 -9.37 -2.50 11.67
C PHE A 120 -10.17 -2.92 10.45
N VAL A 121 -11.47 -3.15 10.61
CA VAL A 121 -12.41 -3.45 9.53
C VAL A 121 -13.57 -2.48 9.59
N GLY A 122 -13.59 -1.52 8.68
CA GLY A 122 -14.72 -0.59 8.48
C GLY A 122 -15.60 -1.02 7.30
N ARG A 123 -16.46 -0.11 6.84
CA ARG A 123 -17.27 -0.30 5.62
C ARG A 123 -16.42 -0.18 4.34
N HIS A 124 -15.44 0.73 4.32
CA HIS A 124 -14.68 1.04 3.09
C HIS A 124 -13.21 0.63 3.13
N THR A 125 -12.70 0.26 4.30
CA THR A 125 -11.27 -0.05 4.49
C THR A 125 -11.08 -1.21 5.44
N LEU A 126 -10.03 -1.98 5.18
CA LEU A 126 -9.43 -2.92 6.12
C LEU A 126 -7.96 -2.52 6.27
N ALA A 127 -7.51 -2.27 7.49
CA ALA A 127 -6.15 -1.81 7.76
C ALA A 127 -5.44 -2.72 8.76
N TRP A 128 -4.23 -3.16 8.44
CA TRP A 128 -3.34 -3.84 9.39
C TRP A 128 -2.34 -2.83 9.95
N ILE A 129 -2.30 -2.74 11.27
CA ILE A 129 -1.45 -1.84 12.04
C ILE A 129 -0.51 -2.70 12.87
N ASP A 130 0.77 -2.54 12.54
CA ASP A 130 1.85 -3.23 13.20
C ASP A 130 2.13 -2.62 14.56
N GLN A 131 2.63 -3.45 15.48
CA GLN A 131 3.15 -3.02 16.76
C GLN A 131 4.64 -3.26 16.89
N THR A 132 5.29 -4.01 16.02
CA THR A 132 6.75 -4.22 16.03
C THR A 132 7.47 -3.13 15.25
N GLY A 133 8.71 -2.84 15.66
CA GLY A 133 9.72 -2.03 14.94
C GLY A 133 9.43 -0.58 14.63
N PHE A 134 8.29 -0.29 14.01
CA PHE A 134 7.79 1.03 13.66
C PHE A 134 6.58 1.35 14.51
N VAL A 135 6.70 2.42 15.28
CA VAL A 135 5.73 2.81 16.29
C VAL A 135 4.39 3.16 15.63
N GLY A 136 3.46 2.19 15.66
CA GLY A 136 2.12 2.32 15.10
C GLY A 136 2.12 2.57 13.60
N LYS A 137 2.79 1.72 12.82
CA LYS A 137 2.80 1.80 11.35
C LYS A 137 1.64 1.01 10.75
N MET A 138 1.03 1.53 9.69
CA MET A 138 0.05 0.80 8.90
C MET A 138 0.79 -0.01 7.82
N ASN A 139 0.96 -1.31 8.06
CA ASN A 139 1.68 -2.20 7.13
C ASN A 139 0.82 -2.60 5.93
N ALA A 140 -0.50 -2.68 6.07
CA ALA A 140 -1.35 -2.97 4.94
C ALA A 140 -2.66 -2.19 5.00
N LEU A 141 -3.17 -1.86 3.82
CA LEU A 141 -4.42 -1.13 3.65
C LEU A 141 -5.13 -1.68 2.45
N PHE A 142 -6.25 -2.34 2.69
CA PHE A 142 -7.12 -2.89 1.67
C PHE A 142 -8.36 -2.04 1.56
N ARG A 143 -8.86 -1.92 0.33
CA ARG A 143 -10.11 -1.23 0.09
C ARG A 143 -11.26 -2.21 0.04
N LEU A 144 -12.34 -1.86 0.72
CA LEU A 144 -13.60 -2.58 0.69
C LEU A 144 -14.61 -1.83 -0.18
N ASP A 145 -15.56 -2.57 -0.72
CA ASP A 145 -16.56 -2.08 -1.67
C ASP A 145 -17.70 -1.28 -1.04
N GLY A 146 -17.76 -1.21 0.29
CA GLY A 146 -18.81 -0.50 1.00
C GLY A 146 -20.16 -1.19 1.05
N ALA A 147 -20.26 -2.47 0.68
CA ALA A 147 -21.51 -3.20 0.73
C ALA A 147 -21.96 -3.49 2.18
N ASP A 148 -23.27 -3.63 2.36
CA ASP A 148 -23.87 -3.91 3.66
C ASP A 148 -23.81 -5.40 4.01
N GLY A 149 -23.72 -5.70 5.31
CA GLY A 149 -23.75 -7.06 5.83
C GLY A 149 -22.65 -7.95 5.24
N ASP A 150 -22.98 -9.21 4.98
CA ASP A 150 -22.02 -10.19 4.46
C ASP A 150 -21.70 -10.03 2.96
N ALA A 151 -22.31 -9.05 2.29
CA ALA A 151 -21.94 -8.70 0.91
C ALA A 151 -20.66 -7.85 0.83
N LEU A 152 -20.14 -7.38 1.98
CA LEU A 152 -18.88 -6.65 2.08
C LEU A 152 -17.72 -7.49 1.52
N ASP A 153 -17.00 -6.95 0.56
CA ASP A 153 -15.83 -7.59 -0.06
C ASP A 153 -14.76 -6.58 -0.45
N PHE A 154 -13.63 -7.10 -0.91
CA PHE A 154 -12.53 -6.30 -1.44
C PHE A 154 -12.93 -5.63 -2.74
N ALA A 155 -12.70 -4.32 -2.77
CA ALA A 155 -12.88 -3.50 -3.96
C ALA A 155 -11.79 -3.76 -5.02
N LEU A 156 -10.61 -4.20 -4.59
CA LEU A 156 -9.44 -4.44 -5.43
C LEU A 156 -8.88 -5.83 -5.16
N VAL A 157 -9.00 -6.71 -6.15
CA VAL A 157 -8.37 -8.03 -6.14
C VAL A 157 -7.58 -8.24 -7.43
N ASP A 158 -6.57 -9.09 -7.36
CA ASP A 158 -5.74 -9.54 -8.46
C ASP A 158 -6.50 -10.58 -9.32
N TRP A 159 -5.92 -11.01 -10.44
CA TRP A 159 -6.58 -11.92 -11.38
C TRP A 159 -6.87 -13.31 -10.80
N ASP A 160 -6.17 -13.72 -9.75
CA ASP A 160 -6.40 -14.95 -9.00
C ASP A 160 -7.44 -14.77 -7.86
N GLY A 161 -7.96 -13.56 -7.66
CA GLY A 161 -8.88 -13.21 -6.58
C GLY A 161 -8.20 -12.75 -5.29
N ARG A 162 -6.87 -12.67 -5.27
CA ARG A 162 -6.09 -12.20 -4.13
C ARG A 162 -6.33 -10.71 -3.85
N PRO A 163 -6.69 -10.31 -2.62
CA PRO A 163 -6.83 -8.89 -2.29
C PRO A 163 -5.54 -8.11 -2.51
N VAL A 164 -5.66 -6.92 -3.10
CA VAL A 164 -4.50 -6.04 -3.34
C VAL A 164 -4.45 -4.99 -2.25
N SER A 165 -3.42 -5.06 -1.39
CA SER A 165 -3.10 -3.98 -0.45
C SER A 165 -2.54 -2.77 -1.21
N LEU A 166 -2.98 -1.57 -0.83
CA LEU A 166 -2.46 -0.30 -1.33
C LEU A 166 -1.08 0.01 -0.72
N PHE A 167 -0.88 -0.36 0.55
CA PHE A 167 0.40 -0.17 1.25
C PHE A 167 1.20 -1.46 1.16
N ALA A 168 2.54 -1.37 1.07
CA ALA A 168 3.32 -2.58 1.23
C ALA A 168 3.49 -2.88 2.71
N PRO A 169 3.34 -4.16 3.08
CA PRO A 169 3.82 -4.58 4.37
C PRO A 169 5.34 -4.42 4.36
N GLY A 170 5.84 -3.64 5.31
CA GLY A 170 7.28 -3.42 5.39
C GLY A 170 7.98 -4.63 5.97
N GLU A 171 7.45 -5.06 7.10
CA GLU A 171 7.96 -6.18 7.84
C GLU A 171 6.89 -7.25 7.97
N ASN A 172 7.30 -8.33 8.61
CA ASN A 172 6.59 -9.58 8.72
C ASN A 172 5.84 -9.67 10.08
N GLY A 173 5.64 -8.55 10.79
CA GLY A 173 5.05 -8.48 12.14
C GLY A 173 5.94 -9.06 13.26
N GLY A 174 7.17 -9.44 12.92
CA GLY A 174 8.20 -9.92 13.84
C GLY A 174 9.54 -9.25 13.60
N GLY A 175 9.56 -8.06 12.98
CA GLY A 175 10.77 -7.31 12.73
C GLY A 175 11.57 -7.70 11.48
N GLU A 176 11.21 -8.77 10.77
CA GLU A 176 11.97 -9.19 9.59
C GLU A 176 11.43 -8.54 8.31
N TRP A 177 12.34 -8.00 7.51
CA TRP A 177 12.05 -7.43 6.22
C TRP A 177 12.24 -8.45 5.12
N ALA A 178 11.55 -8.26 4.02
CA ALA A 178 11.88 -9.05 2.86
C ALA A 178 13.21 -8.63 2.22
N PRO A 179 13.90 -9.58 1.55
CA PRO A 179 15.12 -9.28 0.82
C PRO A 179 14.92 -8.18 -0.24
N GLY A 180 15.80 -7.18 -0.23
CA GLY A 180 15.70 -6.04 -1.14
C GLY A 180 14.50 -5.13 -0.86
N TYR A 181 13.86 -5.30 0.31
CA TYR A 181 12.87 -4.37 0.79
C TYR A 181 13.51 -2.99 0.85
N PRO A 182 12.87 -1.99 0.25
CA PRO A 182 13.64 -0.83 -0.04
C PRO A 182 13.50 0.18 1.11
N GLY A 183 12.33 0.42 1.72
CA GLY A 183 12.26 1.32 2.90
C GLY A 183 10.84 1.50 3.42
N ALA A 184 10.70 1.96 4.66
CA ALA A 184 9.41 2.14 5.33
C ALA A 184 9.17 3.58 5.78
N GLU A 185 7.96 3.83 6.29
CA GLU A 185 7.60 5.09 6.94
C GLU A 185 8.63 5.38 8.02
N HIS A 186 9.43 6.40 7.78
CA HIS A 186 10.28 7.01 8.79
C HIS A 186 9.71 8.38 9.12
N VAL A 187 10.02 8.83 10.34
CA VAL A 187 9.56 10.11 10.82
C VAL A 187 10.75 10.86 11.35
N GLU A 188 11.09 11.97 10.72
CA GLU A 188 12.32 12.69 10.96
C GLU A 188 12.05 14.10 11.48
N PHE A 189 12.95 14.56 12.32
CA PHE A 189 12.97 15.90 12.88
C PHE A 189 14.37 16.48 12.75
N PRO A 190 14.61 17.30 11.71
CA PRO A 190 15.89 17.95 11.58
C PRO A 190 16.10 19.04 12.64
N SER A 191 17.32 19.16 13.14
CA SER A 191 17.72 20.15 14.12
C SER A 191 18.90 20.95 13.58
N ASN A 192 18.84 22.26 13.71
CA ASN A 192 19.91 23.17 13.33
C ASN A 192 20.75 23.61 14.55
N VAL A 193 20.65 22.89 15.67
CA VAL A 193 21.44 23.17 16.88
C VAL A 193 22.73 22.34 16.80
N PRO A 194 23.92 22.96 16.71
CA PRO A 194 25.18 22.23 16.73
C PRO A 194 25.43 21.57 18.09
N GLU A 195 25.89 20.32 18.07
CA GLU A 195 26.43 19.58 19.21
C GLU A 195 27.95 19.75 19.31
N GLY A 196 28.55 19.26 20.40
CA GLY A 196 29.93 19.57 20.76
C GLY A 196 30.99 19.15 19.73
N ASP A 197 30.69 18.13 18.92
CA ASP A 197 31.57 17.60 17.88
C ASP A 197 31.09 17.95 16.46
N ASP A 198 29.96 18.65 16.33
CA ASP A 198 29.44 19.12 15.04
C ASP A 198 30.25 20.33 14.50
N ASP A 199 30.17 20.56 13.19
CA ASP A 199 30.63 21.82 12.59
C ASP A 199 29.82 22.99 13.16
N GLU A 200 30.45 23.94 13.88
CA GLU A 200 29.75 25.10 14.46
C GLU A 200 28.94 25.91 13.42
N ASP A 201 29.30 25.82 12.13
CA ASP A 201 28.61 26.49 11.04
C ASP A 201 27.45 25.68 10.44
N CYS A 202 27.17 24.45 10.90
CA CYS A 202 26.08 23.60 10.36
C CYS A 202 24.72 24.31 10.42
N ALA A 203 24.49 25.09 11.48
CA ALA A 203 23.28 25.87 11.69
C ALA A 203 23.04 26.95 10.62
N GLU A 204 24.10 27.36 9.91
CA GLU A 204 24.04 28.36 8.83
C GLU A 204 23.86 27.75 7.45
N ARG A 205 24.11 26.43 7.29
CA ARG A 205 24.08 25.75 5.98
C ARG A 205 22.72 25.10 5.71
N ASP A 206 22.30 24.17 6.57
CA ASP A 206 21.06 23.40 6.37
C ASP A 206 20.52 22.87 7.71
N TRP A 207 21.06 21.75 8.18
CA TRP A 207 20.81 21.16 9.50
C TRP A 207 22.11 20.65 10.13
N CYS A 208 22.08 20.46 11.44
CA CYS A 208 23.20 19.94 12.24
C CYS A 208 22.99 18.49 12.63
N ASN A 209 21.75 18.13 12.94
CA ASN A 209 21.42 16.83 13.50
C ASN A 209 20.08 16.37 12.92
N GLN A 210 19.91 15.05 12.78
CA GLN A 210 18.64 14.45 12.41
C GLN A 210 18.18 13.53 13.52
N PHE A 211 16.93 13.66 13.91
CA PHE A 211 16.31 12.81 14.90
C PHE A 211 15.12 12.06 14.31
N ALA A 212 14.84 10.84 14.76
CA ALA A 212 13.70 10.06 14.28
C ALA A 212 13.09 9.19 15.38
N VAL A 213 11.95 8.57 15.09
CA VAL A 213 11.38 7.49 15.94
C VAL A 213 11.69 6.10 15.38
N ASN A 214 12.15 6.02 14.14
CA ASN A 214 12.24 4.79 13.38
C ASN A 214 13.60 4.68 12.71
N GLU A 215 14.17 3.48 12.68
CA GLU A 215 15.15 3.11 11.66
C GLU A 215 14.74 1.81 10.96
N ALA A 216 15.22 1.66 9.72
CA ALA A 216 15.41 0.41 8.99
C ALA A 216 16.92 0.10 9.00
N ASN A 217 17.47 -0.50 10.05
CA ASN A 217 18.90 -0.76 10.18
C ASN A 217 19.45 -1.55 8.96
N ASP A 218 20.68 -1.23 8.55
CA ASP A 218 21.52 -1.89 7.53
C ASP A 218 20.95 -2.04 6.09
N ILE A 219 19.68 -1.69 5.85
CA ILE A 219 19.01 -1.88 4.54
C ILE A 219 18.86 -0.55 3.78
N THR A 220 18.90 0.58 4.49
CA THR A 220 18.82 1.91 3.89
C THR A 220 20.07 2.22 3.07
N ASP A 221 19.87 2.91 1.96
CA ASP A 221 20.85 3.21 0.93
C ASP A 221 22.21 3.65 1.51
N PRO A 222 23.32 2.95 1.21
CA PRO A 222 24.64 3.42 1.60
C PRO A 222 24.99 4.80 1.03
N ASP A 223 24.25 5.27 0.01
CA ASP A 223 24.36 6.59 -0.61
C ASP A 223 23.72 7.72 0.24
N ILE A 224 23.10 7.42 1.39
CA ILE A 224 22.84 8.38 2.46
C ILE A 224 23.92 8.18 3.54
N PRO A 225 25.16 8.68 3.31
CA PRO A 225 26.34 8.25 4.06
C PRO A 225 26.36 8.65 5.54
N TRP A 226 25.39 9.44 6.00
CA TRP A 226 25.25 9.95 7.37
C TRP A 226 24.21 9.20 8.23
N TRP A 227 23.46 8.23 7.68
CA TRP A 227 22.60 7.36 8.50
C TRP A 227 23.48 6.28 9.13
N SER A 228 23.87 6.49 10.39
CA SER A 228 24.51 5.46 11.20
C SER A 228 23.66 5.19 12.42
N ALA A 229 22.92 4.08 12.36
CA ALA A 229 22.09 3.55 13.42
C ALA A 229 22.74 3.63 14.81
N CYS A 230 22.22 4.52 15.64
CA CYS A 230 22.68 4.73 17.01
C CYS A 230 21.99 3.71 17.96
N ASN A 231 22.32 2.42 17.78
CA ASN A 231 21.64 1.20 18.28
C ASN A 231 21.29 1.00 19.78
N ASP A 232 21.72 1.81 20.77
CA ASP A 232 21.51 1.46 22.20
C ASP A 232 20.23 2.07 22.83
N GLY A 233 19.42 2.82 22.08
CA GLY A 233 18.17 3.43 22.58
C GLY A 233 17.05 3.64 21.56
N ALA A 234 17.31 3.38 20.28
CA ALA A 234 16.27 3.29 19.27
C ALA A 234 15.42 2.02 19.52
N PRO A 235 14.10 2.09 19.31
CA PRO A 235 13.27 0.90 19.21
C PRO A 235 13.92 -0.19 18.36
N SER A 236 14.10 -1.40 18.91
CA SER A 236 14.51 -2.53 18.07
C SER A 236 13.34 -2.99 17.22
N PHE A 237 13.60 -3.61 16.06
CA PHE A 237 12.54 -4.22 15.24
C PHE A 237 11.68 -5.23 16.02
N ASP A 238 12.27 -5.92 16.99
CA ASP A 238 11.56 -6.91 17.80
C ASP A 238 10.79 -6.28 18.98
N GLU A 239 10.85 -4.96 19.15
CA GLU A 239 10.18 -4.25 20.23
C GLU A 239 8.73 -3.94 19.84
N GLY A 240 7.79 -4.51 20.62
CA GLY A 240 6.37 -4.26 20.48
C GLY A 240 5.91 -3.00 21.23
N PHE A 241 5.31 -2.05 20.52
CA PHE A 241 4.71 -0.84 21.09
C PHE A 241 3.21 -0.99 21.26
N ALA A 242 2.79 -1.06 22.53
CA ALA A 242 1.37 -0.88 22.83
C ALA A 242 0.96 0.59 22.63
N PRO A 243 -0.23 0.86 22.07
CA PRO A 243 -0.74 2.22 22.00
C PRO A 243 -0.96 2.80 23.41
N VAL A 244 -0.57 4.05 23.60
CA VAL A 244 -0.80 4.82 24.84
C VAL A 244 -2.24 5.33 24.94
N GLU A 245 -2.94 5.45 23.81
CA GLU A 245 -4.38 5.73 23.77
C GLU A 245 -5.07 4.77 22.80
N ILE A 246 -6.19 4.19 23.25
CA ILE A 246 -7.14 3.45 22.43
C ILE A 246 -8.51 4.01 22.79
N LEU A 247 -9.18 4.66 21.85
CA LEU A 247 -10.58 5.06 21.99
C LEU A 247 -11.37 4.38 20.88
N GLU A 248 -12.40 3.63 21.26
CA GLU A 248 -13.18 2.81 20.34
C GLU A 248 -14.66 3.06 20.61
N ASP A 249 -15.38 3.46 19.57
CA ASP A 249 -16.81 3.71 19.61
C ASP A 249 -17.47 3.40 18.25
N GLU A 250 -18.76 3.75 18.11
CA GLU A 250 -19.50 3.51 16.86
C GLU A 250 -18.92 4.26 15.65
N ALA A 251 -18.22 5.38 15.87
CA ALA A 251 -17.63 6.15 14.77
C ALA A 251 -16.34 5.50 14.24
N GLY A 252 -15.68 4.67 15.05
CA GLY A 252 -14.49 3.93 14.64
C GLY A 252 -13.46 3.76 15.74
N LEU A 253 -12.19 3.83 15.36
CA LEU A 253 -11.05 3.50 16.20
C LEU A 253 -10.00 4.62 16.16
N HIS A 254 -9.71 5.19 17.33
CA HIS A 254 -8.57 6.07 17.59
C HIS A 254 -7.45 5.28 18.24
N LEU A 255 -6.26 5.33 17.64
CA LEU A 255 -5.04 4.77 18.20
C LEU A 255 -3.97 5.85 18.27
N MET A 256 -3.28 5.92 19.40
CA MET A 256 -2.09 6.75 19.55
C MET A 256 -0.98 5.94 20.20
N TYR A 257 0.16 5.89 19.55
CA TYR A 257 1.40 5.31 20.02
C TYR A 257 2.33 6.43 20.46
N GLU A 258 3.34 6.10 21.26
CA GLU A 258 4.31 7.06 21.74
C GLU A 258 5.68 6.40 21.82
N ALA A 259 6.68 7.11 21.31
CA ALA A 259 8.06 6.69 21.38
C ALA A 259 9.00 7.88 21.59
N PRO A 260 10.17 7.65 22.21
CA PRO A 260 11.19 8.68 22.27
C PRO A 260 11.61 9.02 20.85
N LEU A 261 11.77 10.31 20.58
CA LEU A 261 12.46 10.74 19.38
C LEU A 261 13.96 10.59 19.72
N VAL A 262 14.79 10.06 18.82
CA VAL A 262 16.20 9.67 19.05
C VAL A 262 17.08 10.29 17.95
N LYS A 263 18.34 10.64 18.24
CA LYS A 263 19.28 11.17 17.24
C LYS A 263 19.80 10.01 16.38
N GLU A 264 19.68 10.13 15.06
CA GLU A 264 20.09 9.09 14.09
C GLU A 264 21.27 9.49 13.20
N ALA A 265 21.57 10.79 13.08
CA ALA A 265 22.70 11.27 12.31
C ALA A 265 23.35 12.51 12.94
N ASP A 266 24.68 12.54 12.95
CA ASP A 266 25.46 13.76 13.11
C ASP A 266 25.76 14.40 11.73
N GLY A 267 25.62 15.72 11.67
CA GLY A 267 25.81 16.49 10.43
C GLY A 267 27.27 16.73 10.07
N ASP A 268 28.23 16.06 10.74
CA ASP A 268 29.66 16.26 10.52
C ASP A 268 30.20 15.44 9.32
N GLY A 269 29.39 14.50 8.81
CA GLY A 269 29.67 13.68 7.64
C GLY A 269 30.65 12.54 7.88
N ARG A 270 30.89 12.14 9.13
CA ARG A 270 31.71 10.97 9.49
C ARG A 270 30.83 9.81 9.92
N ARG A 271 31.27 8.58 9.61
CA ARG A 271 30.64 7.34 10.09
C ARG A 271 31.35 6.82 11.34
N ASP A 272 31.63 7.70 12.30
CA ASP A 272 32.23 7.32 13.58
C ASP A 272 31.22 7.19 14.71
N GLY A 273 30.02 7.80 14.58
CA GLY A 273 28.92 7.67 15.53
C GLY A 273 29.32 8.12 16.93
N ASP A 274 30.32 9.01 17.04
CA ASP A 274 30.98 9.32 18.31
C ASP A 274 30.21 10.33 19.18
N SER A 275 29.06 10.81 18.68
CA SER A 275 28.05 11.59 19.42
C SER A 275 26.64 10.98 19.39
N CYS A 276 26.50 9.73 18.92
CA CYS A 276 25.28 8.95 19.06
C CYS A 276 24.91 8.76 20.55
N HIS A 277 23.61 8.65 20.86
CA HIS A 277 23.09 8.08 22.13
C HIS A 277 22.90 8.98 23.37
N GLU A 278 22.60 10.28 23.25
CA GLU A 278 22.02 10.97 24.42
C GLU A 278 20.84 11.87 24.00
N ASP A 279 19.75 11.87 24.78
CA ASP A 279 18.46 12.52 24.50
C ASP A 279 18.54 14.01 24.08
N TRP A 280 17.58 14.54 23.32
CA TRP A 280 17.37 15.95 22.87
C TRP A 280 18.17 17.07 23.52
N LEU A 281 18.91 17.83 22.70
CA LEU A 281 19.61 19.04 23.12
C LEU A 281 18.64 20.22 23.26
N PHE A 282 18.31 20.58 24.49
CA PHE A 282 17.68 21.87 24.79
C PHE A 282 18.70 23.01 24.73
N PRO A 283 18.25 24.30 24.65
CA PRO A 283 19.16 25.45 24.60
C PRO A 283 20.14 25.58 25.78
N ASP A 284 19.92 24.85 26.88
CA ASP A 284 20.81 24.81 28.05
C ASP A 284 21.93 23.77 27.93
N GLY A 285 22.01 23.05 26.81
CA GLY A 285 22.99 22.00 26.55
C GLY A 285 22.72 20.71 27.34
N VAL A 286 21.56 20.61 28.01
CA VAL A 286 21.18 19.41 28.77
C VAL A 286 20.19 18.58 27.97
N ARG A 287 20.54 17.32 27.85
CA ARG A 287 19.87 16.27 27.10
C ARG A 287 18.66 15.71 27.86
N ARG A 288 17.45 15.73 27.28
CA ARG A 288 16.21 15.21 27.93
C ARG A 288 15.21 14.64 26.92
N THR A 289 14.56 13.52 27.22
CA THR A 289 13.64 12.87 26.27
C THR A 289 12.47 13.79 25.87
N VAL A 290 12.21 13.85 24.57
CA VAL A 290 10.98 14.37 23.96
C VAL A 290 10.35 13.19 23.24
N TYR A 291 9.03 13.09 23.35
CA TYR A 291 8.30 11.98 22.76
C TYR A 291 7.58 12.45 21.51
N LEU A 292 7.62 11.62 20.48
CA LEU A 292 6.73 11.75 19.36
C LEU A 292 5.60 10.74 19.50
N ARG A 293 4.39 11.22 19.30
CA ARG A 293 3.16 10.45 19.31
C ARG A 293 2.66 10.31 17.89
N LEU A 294 2.43 9.08 17.49
CA LEU A 294 2.04 8.68 16.14
C LEU A 294 0.76 7.85 16.23
N GLY A 295 -0.24 8.14 15.42
CA GLY A 295 -1.53 7.48 15.57
C GLY A 295 -2.39 7.46 14.32
N TYR A 296 -3.61 6.97 14.48
CA TYR A 296 -4.64 6.98 13.46
C TYR A 296 -6.02 7.30 14.05
N ASP A 297 -6.84 8.04 13.30
CA ASP A 297 -8.29 7.94 13.39
C ASP A 297 -8.80 7.13 12.19
N LEU A 298 -9.38 5.97 12.47
CA LEU A 298 -9.95 5.04 11.49
C LEU A 298 -11.46 5.10 11.61
N HIS A 299 -12.13 5.55 10.56
CA HIS A 299 -13.56 5.85 10.60
C HIS A 299 -14.35 4.66 10.04
N ALA A 300 -15.37 4.21 10.77
CA ALA A 300 -16.17 3.04 10.44
C ALA A 300 -16.88 3.17 9.07
N GLU A 301 -17.33 4.39 8.76
CA GLU A 301 -18.28 4.66 7.68
C GLU A 301 -17.68 5.49 6.55
N ASP A 302 -16.49 6.06 6.74
CA ASP A 302 -15.90 6.98 5.78
C ASP A 302 -14.90 6.28 4.85
N GLY A 303 -14.77 6.82 3.63
CA GLY A 303 -13.76 6.41 2.66
C GLY A 303 -12.38 7.01 2.93
N PHE A 304 -12.10 7.50 4.14
CA PHE A 304 -10.81 8.10 4.49
C PHE A 304 -10.38 7.67 5.89
N PHE A 305 -9.10 7.87 6.18
CA PHE A 305 -8.58 7.83 7.54
C PHE A 305 -7.53 8.91 7.74
N ASP A 306 -7.22 9.17 9.00
CA ASP A 306 -6.35 10.24 9.42
C ASP A 306 -5.12 9.66 10.10
N ARG A 307 -3.92 10.02 9.66
CA ARG A 307 -2.65 9.81 10.36
C ARG A 307 -2.42 10.99 11.29
N LEU A 308 -2.13 10.68 12.54
CA LEU A 308 -1.99 11.65 13.63
C LEU A 308 -0.54 11.78 14.05
N MET A 309 -0.08 13.00 14.28
CA MET A 309 1.26 13.26 14.79
C MET A 309 1.24 14.35 15.86
N GLN A 310 1.93 14.14 16.97
CA GLN A 310 1.99 15.11 18.07
C GLN A 310 3.32 14.99 18.83
N ILE A 311 3.96 16.10 19.14
CA ILE A 311 5.11 16.12 20.05
C ILE A 311 4.61 16.25 21.49
N ARG A 312 5.16 15.46 22.40
CA ARG A 312 4.97 15.62 23.85
C ARG A 312 6.30 15.96 24.51
N ASN A 313 6.32 17.10 25.19
CA ASN A 313 7.47 17.54 25.97
C ASN A 313 7.21 17.28 27.47
N PRO A 314 7.91 16.33 28.11
CA PRO A 314 7.72 15.99 29.52
C PRO A 314 7.79 17.17 30.50
N ASP A 315 7.12 17.00 31.64
CA ASP A 315 7.17 17.96 32.75
C ASP A 315 8.62 18.23 33.19
N GLY A 316 8.96 19.51 33.36
CA GLY A 316 10.29 19.93 33.84
C GLY A 316 11.34 20.12 32.75
N ASN A 317 11.05 19.72 31.51
CA ASN A 317 11.86 20.11 30.38
C ASN A 317 11.70 21.63 30.11
N PRO A 318 12.74 22.31 29.58
CA PRO A 318 12.55 23.62 28.96
C PRO A 318 11.64 23.51 27.73
N ALA A 319 11.25 24.64 27.15
CA ALA A 319 10.48 24.64 25.92
C ALA A 319 11.25 23.91 24.81
N PHE A 320 10.59 22.96 24.15
CA PHE A 320 11.11 22.27 22.98
C PHE A 320 10.82 23.14 21.76
N ASP A 321 11.86 23.79 21.23
CA ASP A 321 11.79 24.64 20.07
C ASP A 321 12.59 24.05 18.90
N GLY A 322 12.04 24.20 17.69
CA GLY A 322 12.68 23.76 16.46
C GLY A 322 12.19 24.64 15.32
N ARG A 323 13.08 24.90 14.36
CA ARG A 323 12.73 25.66 13.16
C ARG A 323 12.21 24.79 12.02
N MET A 324 12.39 23.48 12.14
CA MET A 324 12.15 22.53 11.07
C MET A 324 10.82 21.83 11.28
N SER A 325 10.29 21.30 10.18
CA SER A 325 9.10 20.48 10.24
C SER A 325 9.44 19.02 10.50
N LEU A 326 8.55 18.32 11.20
CA LEU A 326 8.58 16.87 11.26
C LEU A 326 8.18 16.28 9.91
N ILE A 327 9.07 15.53 9.28
CA ILE A 327 8.86 14.86 7.99
C ILE A 327 8.37 13.46 8.27
N GLY A 328 7.24 13.07 7.70
CA GLY A 328 6.76 11.69 7.75
C GLY A 328 5.38 11.56 7.14
N GLY A 329 4.93 10.34 6.89
CA GLY A 329 3.62 10.10 6.29
C GLY A 329 3.39 8.65 5.90
N PHE A 330 2.87 8.41 4.70
CA PHE A 330 2.57 7.05 4.25
C PHE A 330 3.63 6.57 3.27
N VAL A 331 4.01 5.31 3.32
CA VAL A 331 4.86 4.73 2.27
C VAL A 331 4.03 3.79 1.41
N LEU A 332 3.76 4.21 0.18
CA LEU A 332 3.23 3.33 -0.84
C LEU A 332 4.39 2.64 -1.51
N THR A 333 4.22 1.38 -1.88
CA THR A 333 5.26 0.70 -2.64
C THR A 333 4.62 -0.36 -3.51
N GLY A 334 5.30 -0.70 -4.61
CA GLY A 334 4.90 -1.83 -5.42
C GLY A 334 5.07 -3.17 -4.69
N TRP A 335 5.80 -3.21 -3.58
CA TRP A 335 6.25 -4.42 -2.90
C TRP A 335 5.19 -5.02 -1.93
N PRO A 336 5.32 -6.29 -1.49
CA PRO A 336 5.84 -7.39 -2.31
C PRO A 336 5.02 -7.46 -3.58
N ASP A 337 5.65 -7.98 -4.62
CA ASP A 337 5.04 -8.18 -5.93
C ASP A 337 4.63 -6.85 -6.63
N PRO A 338 5.55 -6.21 -7.38
CA PRO A 338 5.34 -4.92 -8.05
C PRO A 338 4.08 -4.94 -8.91
N HIS A 339 2.97 -4.51 -8.31
CA HIS A 339 1.67 -4.60 -8.93
C HIS A 339 1.37 -3.29 -9.68
N PRO A 340 0.97 -3.32 -10.97
CA PRO A 340 0.67 -2.12 -11.72
C PRO A 340 -0.38 -1.21 -11.06
N LEU A 341 -1.32 -1.81 -10.31
CA LEU A 341 -2.38 -1.05 -9.61
C LEU A 341 -1.87 -0.30 -8.37
N LYS A 342 -0.66 -0.62 -7.87
CA LYS A 342 -0.02 0.09 -6.75
C LYS A 342 0.74 1.34 -7.20
N ARG A 343 0.95 1.55 -8.51
CA ARG A 343 1.63 2.73 -9.07
C ARG A 343 0.72 3.93 -9.20
N ILE A 344 0.14 4.36 -8.08
CA ILE A 344 -0.85 5.44 -8.06
C ILE A 344 -0.24 6.82 -8.34
N ASP A 345 1.09 6.96 -8.34
CA ASP A 345 1.80 8.20 -8.64
C ASP A 345 1.92 8.50 -10.15
N ARG A 346 1.25 7.73 -11.00
CA ARG A 346 1.32 7.90 -12.47
C ARG A 346 0.66 9.19 -12.95
N TYR A 347 -0.39 9.62 -12.29
CA TYR A 347 -1.07 10.87 -12.55
C TYR A 347 -1.25 11.66 -11.25
N LEU A 348 -0.98 12.96 -11.34
CA LEU A 348 -1.14 13.91 -10.25
C LEU A 348 -2.25 14.89 -10.57
N ARG A 349 -3.04 15.24 -9.56
CA ARG A 349 -4.05 16.30 -9.64
C ARG A 349 -3.98 17.16 -8.39
N PRO A 350 -3.35 18.34 -8.46
CA PRO A 350 -3.53 19.34 -7.42
C PRO A 350 -5.01 19.77 -7.40
N GLU A 351 -5.67 19.76 -6.25
CA GLU A 351 -7.09 20.14 -6.15
C GLU A 351 -7.33 21.66 -6.15
N ALA A 352 -6.59 22.43 -5.36
CA ALA A 352 -6.93 23.84 -5.09
C ALA A 352 -6.25 24.88 -6.00
N ARG A 353 -5.00 24.67 -6.41
CA ARG A 353 -4.12 25.64 -7.09
C ARG A 353 -3.15 24.92 -8.02
N ASP A 354 -2.65 25.64 -9.02
CA ASP A 354 -1.61 25.12 -9.90
C ASP A 354 -0.31 24.91 -9.12
N VAL A 355 0.38 23.80 -9.39
CA VAL A 355 1.66 23.43 -8.77
C VAL A 355 2.70 23.26 -9.87
N ALA A 356 3.92 23.73 -9.66
CA ALA A 356 5.02 23.43 -10.56
C ALA A 356 5.65 22.10 -10.12
N ASP A 357 5.77 21.15 -11.04
CA ASP A 357 6.56 19.94 -10.83
C ASP A 357 8.03 20.34 -10.60
N PRO A 358 8.62 19.97 -9.45
CA PRO A 358 9.96 20.44 -9.08
C PRO A 358 11.06 19.88 -9.98
N VAL A 359 10.81 18.75 -10.67
CA VAL A 359 11.79 18.07 -11.51
C VAL A 359 11.64 18.46 -12.97
N SER A 360 10.44 18.36 -13.52
CA SER A 360 10.21 18.66 -14.93
C SER A 360 10.00 20.16 -15.20
N GLY A 361 9.65 20.93 -14.16
CA GLY A 361 9.19 22.31 -14.29
C GLY A 361 7.81 22.43 -14.95
N ALA A 362 7.12 21.32 -15.21
CA ALA A 362 5.79 21.32 -15.80
C ALA A 362 4.78 21.95 -14.84
N LEU A 363 3.80 22.67 -15.38
CA LEU A 363 2.69 23.21 -14.59
C LEU A 363 1.59 22.16 -14.45
N LEU A 364 1.41 21.64 -13.25
CA LEU A 364 0.29 20.79 -12.86
C LEU A 364 -0.91 21.71 -12.58
N SER A 365 -1.90 21.71 -13.47
CA SER A 365 -3.05 22.62 -13.35
C SER A 365 -4.04 22.12 -12.29
N ALA A 366 -4.57 23.04 -11.48
CA ALA A 366 -5.57 22.73 -10.47
C ALA A 366 -6.78 22.00 -11.06
N GLY A 367 -7.27 20.99 -10.36
CA GLY A 367 -8.43 20.18 -10.74
C GLY A 367 -8.24 19.35 -12.00
N SER A 368 -7.04 19.27 -12.57
CA SER A 368 -6.74 18.53 -13.80
C SER A 368 -5.72 17.43 -13.56
N TRP A 369 -6.04 16.22 -14.00
CA TRP A 369 -5.08 15.12 -14.00
C TRP A 369 -3.96 15.38 -15.00
N THR A 370 -2.73 15.32 -14.52
CA THR A 370 -1.52 15.49 -15.31
C THR A 370 -0.70 14.23 -15.19
N ARG A 371 -0.27 13.68 -16.34
CA ARG A 371 0.66 12.56 -16.34
C ARG A 371 1.95 13.00 -15.67
N HIS A 372 2.40 12.20 -14.72
CA HIS A 372 3.60 12.46 -13.97
C HIS A 372 4.78 11.72 -14.60
N ASP A 373 5.76 12.49 -15.07
CA ASP A 373 7.01 11.95 -15.56
C ASP A 373 8.00 11.98 -14.39
N HIS A 374 8.23 10.80 -13.82
CA HIS A 374 8.97 10.69 -12.58
C HIS A 374 10.41 11.22 -12.64
N ALA A 375 10.88 11.64 -11.47
CA ALA A 375 12.27 11.92 -11.22
C ALA A 375 13.16 10.70 -11.51
N PRO A 376 14.44 10.96 -11.89
CA PRO A 376 15.48 9.96 -11.79
C PRO A 376 15.49 9.34 -10.39
N ALA A 377 15.93 8.08 -10.29
CA ALA A 377 16.15 7.44 -8.98
C ALA A 377 17.11 8.28 -8.13
N GLY A 378 16.86 8.36 -6.81
CA GLY A 378 17.69 9.11 -5.86
C GLY A 378 17.39 10.60 -5.77
N VAL A 379 16.28 11.08 -6.35
CA VAL A 379 15.83 12.47 -6.22
C VAL A 379 14.46 12.52 -5.56
N ASP A 380 14.33 13.37 -4.55
CA ASP A 380 13.05 13.66 -3.90
C ASP A 380 12.28 14.72 -4.68
N GLU A 381 11.00 14.45 -4.92
CA GLU A 381 10.11 15.40 -5.56
C GLU A 381 9.27 16.10 -4.48
N ILE A 382 9.62 17.35 -4.18
CA ILE A 382 8.91 18.12 -3.16
C ILE A 382 7.82 18.95 -3.83
N PHE A 383 6.57 18.49 -3.71
CA PHE A 383 5.37 19.23 -4.11
C PHE A 383 4.90 20.12 -2.94
N ALA A 384 5.53 21.29 -2.88
CA ALA A 384 5.34 22.42 -1.96
C ALA A 384 4.04 23.24 -2.23
N TRP A 385 3.29 23.94 -1.35
CA TRP A 385 2.91 23.96 0.10
C TRP A 385 1.58 24.79 0.17
N ILE A 386 0.73 24.65 1.21
CA ILE A 386 -0.51 25.45 1.56
C ILE A 386 -1.87 25.03 1.00
N ASP A 387 -2.68 24.38 1.87
CA ASP A 387 -4.09 24.02 1.67
C ASP A 387 -4.35 23.36 0.31
N GLN A 388 -3.40 22.54 -0.09
CA GLN A 388 -3.33 21.96 -1.42
C GLN A 388 -3.44 20.44 -1.30
N PRO A 389 -4.66 19.89 -1.30
CA PRO A 389 -4.80 18.47 -1.49
C PRO A 389 -4.20 18.06 -2.83
N ILE A 390 -3.55 16.90 -2.84
CA ILE A 390 -3.02 16.31 -4.06
C ILE A 390 -3.62 14.92 -4.21
N SER A 391 -4.25 14.68 -5.35
CA SER A 391 -4.73 13.36 -5.72
C SER A 391 -3.72 12.66 -6.60
N LEU A 392 -3.57 11.37 -6.32
CA LEU A 392 -2.73 10.41 -7.03
C LEU A 392 -3.66 9.40 -7.69
N SER A 393 -3.38 9.01 -8.92
CA SER A 393 -4.11 7.95 -9.61
C SER A 393 -3.24 7.19 -10.60
N VAL A 394 -3.57 5.91 -10.80
CA VAL A 394 -3.02 5.10 -11.91
C VAL A 394 -3.53 5.57 -13.28
N ALA A 395 -4.58 6.41 -13.32
CA ALA A 395 -5.26 6.90 -14.51
C ALA A 395 -5.44 8.42 -14.51
N ASP A 396 -5.80 9.00 -15.65
CA ASP A 396 -6.07 10.44 -15.82
C ASP A 396 -7.45 10.88 -15.29
N ARG A 397 -7.95 10.14 -14.30
CA ARG A 397 -9.25 10.30 -13.64
C ARG A 397 -9.18 9.71 -12.24
N PHE A 398 -10.18 10.02 -11.42
CA PHE A 398 -10.43 9.21 -10.22
C PHE A 398 -10.87 7.81 -10.66
N ALA A 399 -10.16 6.80 -10.17
CA ALA A 399 -10.41 5.40 -10.37
C ALA A 399 -10.67 4.77 -8.99
N PRO A 400 -11.89 4.28 -8.70
CA PRO A 400 -12.20 3.67 -7.42
C PRO A 400 -11.21 2.55 -7.07
N GLY A 401 -10.61 2.64 -5.88
CA GLY A 401 -9.56 1.73 -5.40
C GLY A 401 -8.18 1.92 -6.00
N ARG A 402 -8.01 2.84 -6.95
CA ARG A 402 -6.73 3.12 -7.63
C ARG A 402 -6.37 4.60 -7.65
N SER A 403 -7.07 5.38 -6.84
CA SER A 403 -6.81 6.79 -6.60
C SER A 403 -6.89 7.08 -5.12
N VAL A 404 -6.06 8.00 -4.66
CA VAL A 404 -6.12 8.54 -3.30
C VAL A 404 -6.01 10.06 -3.36
N THR A 405 -6.48 10.73 -2.32
CA THR A 405 -6.22 12.15 -2.09
C THR A 405 -5.55 12.33 -0.75
N LEU A 406 -4.39 12.98 -0.77
CA LEU A 406 -3.70 13.41 0.44
C LEU A 406 -4.13 14.82 0.78
N SER A 407 -4.47 15.05 2.04
CA SER A 407 -4.78 16.40 2.54
C SER A 407 -4.36 16.58 3.99
N HIS A 408 -4.29 17.83 4.41
CA HIS A 408 -4.08 18.19 5.81
C HIS A 408 -5.41 18.64 6.42
N VAL A 409 -5.67 18.21 7.65
CA VAL A 409 -6.86 18.60 8.40
C VAL A 409 -6.43 19.29 9.68
N GLY A 410 -7.17 20.32 10.11
CA GLY A 410 -6.92 21.00 11.38
C GLY A 410 -6.56 22.49 11.25
N PRO A 411 -5.90 23.07 12.27
CA PRO A 411 -5.56 24.49 12.31
C PRO A 411 -4.67 24.93 11.14
N SER A 412 -4.68 26.23 10.82
CA SER A 412 -3.93 26.81 9.69
C SER A 412 -2.40 26.74 9.81
N ASP A 413 -1.86 26.28 10.93
CA ASP A 413 -0.42 25.95 11.02
C ASP A 413 -0.11 24.68 10.22
N ASN A 414 -1.12 23.84 9.98
CA ASN A 414 -1.05 22.75 9.01
C ASN A 414 -1.14 23.28 7.55
N ALA A 415 -0.97 24.59 7.33
CA ALA A 415 -1.01 25.17 6.00
C ALA A 415 0.41 25.34 5.44
N ASP A 416 1.45 25.61 6.23
CA ASP A 416 2.82 25.65 5.70
C ASP A 416 3.46 24.26 5.65
N VAL A 417 2.62 23.24 5.46
CA VAL A 417 2.98 21.84 5.29
C VAL A 417 2.69 21.27 3.89
N GLY A 418 3.55 20.35 3.44
CA GLY A 418 3.73 19.98 2.03
C GLY A 418 3.67 18.48 1.82
N VAL A 419 3.82 18.06 0.57
CA VAL A 419 3.90 16.65 0.18
C VAL A 419 5.25 16.41 -0.47
N CYS A 420 6.11 15.60 0.15
CA CYS A 420 7.24 14.97 -0.54
C CYS A 420 6.74 13.70 -1.20
N PHE A 421 7.16 13.48 -2.44
CA PHE A 421 7.26 12.17 -3.06
C PHE A 421 8.73 11.80 -3.09
N CYS A 422 9.15 11.22 -1.98
CA CYS A 422 10.52 10.79 -1.84
C CYS A 422 10.60 9.40 -2.49
N ARG A 423 11.35 9.30 -3.60
CA ARG A 423 11.62 8.01 -4.28
C ARG A 423 12.83 7.34 -3.66
N VAL A 424 12.79 7.31 -2.34
CA VAL A 424 13.81 6.71 -1.51
C VAL A 424 13.46 5.24 -1.45
N HIS A 425 14.42 4.43 -1.89
CA HIS A 425 14.31 3.00 -1.93
C HIS A 425 12.99 2.51 -2.57
N GLY A 426 12.79 2.65 -3.88
CA GLY A 426 11.76 1.89 -4.64
C GLY A 426 10.28 2.05 -4.23
N GLY A 427 9.98 2.86 -3.21
CA GLY A 427 8.65 3.24 -2.75
C GLY A 427 8.37 4.71 -3.06
N LEU A 428 7.10 5.08 -2.91
CA LEU A 428 6.63 6.46 -2.86
C LEU A 428 6.31 6.76 -1.41
N GLU A 429 7.24 7.41 -0.72
CA GLU A 429 6.90 8.04 0.53
C GLU A 429 6.12 9.32 0.26
N MET A 430 4.91 9.35 0.80
CA MET A 430 3.98 10.47 0.81
C MET A 430 4.08 11.15 2.16
N GLY A 431 5.21 11.83 2.36
CA GLY A 431 5.57 12.50 3.59
C GLY A 431 5.53 14.02 3.46
N GLY A 432 6.13 14.70 4.41
CA GLY A 432 6.26 16.16 4.44
C GLY A 432 5.99 16.69 5.84
N GLY A 433 6.34 17.97 6.06
CA GLY A 433 6.11 18.62 7.34
C GLY A 433 4.71 18.32 7.88
N LEU A 434 4.53 17.96 9.14
CA LEU A 434 3.19 17.90 9.76
C LEU A 434 3.12 18.78 11.00
N ILE A 435 4.22 18.86 11.72
CA ILE A 435 4.44 19.78 12.84
C ILE A 435 5.50 20.76 12.37
N HIS A 436 5.20 22.06 12.30
CA HIS A 436 6.13 23.09 11.85
C HIS A 436 6.42 24.14 12.95
N GLY A 437 7.52 24.87 12.78
CA GLY A 437 7.90 25.99 13.64
C GLY A 437 6.89 27.14 13.56
N GLY A 438 6.15 27.40 14.64
CA GLY A 438 5.05 28.37 14.59
C GLY A 438 4.00 28.16 15.66
N VAL A 439 2.88 27.53 15.30
CA VAL A 439 1.80 27.21 16.27
C VAL A 439 2.09 25.89 16.99
N SER A 440 2.73 24.94 16.31
CA SER A 440 3.04 23.62 16.85
C SER A 440 4.28 23.63 17.77
N LEU A 441 5.20 24.57 17.54
CA LEU A 441 6.42 24.78 18.34
C LEU A 441 6.54 26.27 18.72
N PRO A 442 7.00 26.61 19.95
CA PRO A 442 7.58 25.71 20.93
C PRO A 442 6.53 24.93 21.74
N VAL A 443 6.90 23.73 22.22
CA VAL A 443 6.12 22.95 23.20
C VAL A 443 6.73 23.15 24.59
N GLU A 444 6.01 23.81 25.50
CA GLU A 444 6.48 23.99 26.87
C GLU A 444 6.59 22.64 27.61
N GLY A 445 7.48 22.55 28.60
CA GLY A 445 7.57 21.36 29.45
C GLY A 445 6.25 21.06 30.15
N GLY A 446 5.80 19.81 30.05
CA GLY A 446 4.50 19.36 30.53
C GLY A 446 3.35 19.49 29.53
N GLN A 447 3.65 19.93 28.30
CA GLN A 447 2.65 20.12 27.25
C GLN A 447 2.88 19.19 26.06
N SER A 448 1.88 19.15 25.20
CA SER A 448 1.97 18.57 23.87
C SER A 448 1.69 19.63 22.82
N SER A 449 2.25 19.46 21.62
CA SER A 449 1.87 20.25 20.46
C SER A 449 0.39 20.05 20.12
N ILE A 450 -0.14 20.85 19.20
CA ILE A 450 -1.37 20.45 18.51
C ILE A 450 -1.18 19.10 17.82
N VAL A 451 -2.28 18.35 17.65
CA VAL A 451 -2.27 17.15 16.82
C VAL A 451 -2.29 17.59 15.36
N ALA A 452 -1.22 17.28 14.64
CA ALA A 452 -1.16 17.40 13.19
C ALA A 452 -1.87 16.20 12.57
N VAL A 453 -2.70 16.46 11.56
CA VAL A 453 -3.54 15.43 10.93
C VAL A 453 -3.31 15.40 9.44
N ARG A 454 -2.89 14.23 8.94
CA ARG A 454 -2.79 13.92 7.52
C ARG A 454 -3.92 12.97 7.14
N ARG A 455 -4.81 13.41 6.28
CA ARG A 455 -5.89 12.57 5.76
C ARG A 455 -5.47 11.89 4.47
N LEU A 456 -5.69 10.58 4.42
CA LEU A 456 -5.70 9.81 3.18
C LEU A 456 -7.15 9.47 2.83
N ASP A 457 -7.66 10.09 1.78
CA ASP A 457 -8.98 9.83 1.22
C ASP A 457 -8.90 8.81 0.09
N LEU A 458 -9.77 7.81 0.12
CA LEU A 458 -9.95 6.73 -0.84
C LEU A 458 -11.36 6.89 -1.46
N PRO A 459 -11.53 7.74 -2.48
CA PRO A 459 -12.84 8.25 -2.92
C PRO A 459 -13.85 7.14 -3.13
N SER A 460 -14.82 6.98 -2.23
CA SER A 460 -15.74 5.83 -2.16
C SER A 460 -16.82 5.82 -3.24
N ASP A 461 -16.97 6.93 -3.97
CA ASP A 461 -17.94 7.09 -5.04
C ASP A 461 -17.44 6.55 -6.39
N GLY A 462 -18.26 5.69 -6.99
CA GLY A 462 -18.00 5.07 -8.29
C GLY A 462 -18.19 3.56 -8.25
N SER A 463 -18.63 2.96 -9.34
CA SER A 463 -18.62 1.50 -9.47
C SER A 463 -17.16 1.06 -9.46
N PHE A 464 -16.75 0.35 -8.42
CA PHE A 464 -15.50 -0.38 -8.44
C PHE A 464 -15.48 -1.27 -9.67
N THR A 465 -14.38 -1.25 -10.40
CA THR A 465 -14.12 -2.28 -11.38
C THR A 465 -13.78 -3.57 -10.64
N ARG A 466 -14.78 -4.19 -10.01
CA ARG A 466 -14.62 -5.56 -9.52
C ARG A 466 -14.21 -6.40 -10.72
N PRO A 467 -13.17 -7.25 -10.59
CA PRO A 467 -12.94 -8.29 -11.55
C PRO A 467 -14.25 -9.06 -11.74
N ILE A 468 -14.75 -9.07 -12.97
CA ILE A 468 -15.89 -9.89 -13.32
C ILE A 468 -15.34 -11.30 -13.44
N VAL A 469 -15.53 -12.08 -12.38
CA VAL A 469 -15.19 -13.50 -12.36
C VAL A 469 -16.40 -14.25 -12.94
N LEU A 470 -16.18 -14.85 -14.10
CA LEU A 470 -17.17 -15.62 -14.83
C LEU A 470 -16.76 -17.09 -14.70
N ALA A 471 -17.40 -17.80 -13.78
CA ALA A 471 -17.13 -19.22 -13.59
C ALA A 471 -17.69 -20.03 -14.76
N ALA A 472 -17.04 -21.13 -15.10
CA ALA A 472 -17.52 -22.07 -16.11
C ALA A 472 -18.99 -22.48 -15.89
N GLY A 473 -19.37 -22.74 -14.64
CA GLY A 473 -20.74 -23.12 -14.27
C GLY A 473 -21.70 -21.97 -13.98
N ASP A 474 -21.21 -20.74 -13.84
CA ASP A 474 -22.02 -19.56 -13.46
C ASP A 474 -21.60 -18.33 -14.26
N GLY A 475 -22.46 -17.92 -15.19
CA GLY A 475 -22.25 -16.75 -16.07
C GLY A 475 -21.70 -17.07 -17.47
N LEU A 476 -21.17 -18.27 -17.71
CA LEU A 476 -20.72 -18.72 -19.03
C LEU A 476 -21.57 -19.87 -19.57
N SER A 477 -21.76 -19.87 -20.89
CA SER A 477 -22.37 -20.96 -21.66
C SER A 477 -21.28 -21.79 -22.34
N HIS A 478 -21.60 -23.03 -22.70
CA HIS A 478 -20.70 -23.92 -23.43
C HIS A 478 -21.41 -24.61 -24.59
N GLY A 479 -20.66 -24.97 -25.63
CA GLY A 479 -21.13 -25.69 -26.82
C GLY A 479 -20.44 -27.04 -27.03
N THR A 480 -19.32 -27.26 -26.34
CA THR A 480 -18.62 -28.55 -26.27
C THR A 480 -18.09 -28.79 -24.86
N GLY A 481 -17.51 -29.96 -24.64
CA GLY A 481 -17.03 -30.41 -23.34
C GLY A 481 -18.15 -30.90 -22.41
N HIS A 482 -17.72 -31.35 -21.24
CA HIS A 482 -18.55 -31.88 -20.17
C HIS A 482 -18.07 -31.35 -18.82
N ALA A 483 -18.96 -31.36 -17.82
CA ALA A 483 -18.64 -30.80 -16.51
C ALA A 483 -17.60 -31.65 -15.79
N ASP A 484 -16.61 -31.00 -15.17
CA ASP A 484 -15.59 -31.63 -14.34
C ASP A 484 -15.25 -30.72 -13.15
N GLY A 485 -15.75 -31.09 -11.96
CA GLY A 485 -15.70 -30.23 -10.77
C GLY A 485 -16.47 -28.92 -10.99
N GLU A 486 -15.78 -27.79 -10.75
CA GLU A 486 -16.32 -26.44 -10.97
C GLU A 486 -16.13 -25.93 -12.42
N GLY A 487 -15.43 -26.70 -13.25
CA GLY A 487 -15.03 -26.31 -14.61
C GLY A 487 -15.70 -27.12 -15.74
N TRP A 488 -15.30 -26.81 -16.98
CA TRP A 488 -15.58 -27.60 -18.18
C TRP A 488 -14.32 -28.27 -18.68
N GLU A 489 -14.40 -29.57 -18.99
CA GLU A 489 -13.34 -30.33 -19.66
C GLU A 489 -13.78 -30.74 -21.07
N ALA A 490 -12.88 -30.67 -22.04
CA ALA A 490 -13.07 -31.23 -23.37
C ALA A 490 -11.95 -32.23 -23.69
N THR A 491 -12.32 -33.44 -24.07
CA THR A 491 -11.39 -34.55 -24.31
C THR A 491 -11.43 -35.01 -25.78
N PRO A 492 -10.26 -35.14 -26.46
CA PRO A 492 -10.21 -35.62 -27.85
C PRO A 492 -10.87 -36.98 -28.03
N GLY A 493 -11.75 -37.09 -29.02
CA GLY A 493 -12.47 -38.33 -29.33
C GLY A 493 -13.68 -38.62 -28.43
N VAL A 494 -13.88 -37.85 -27.36
CA VAL A 494 -15.10 -37.83 -26.56
C VAL A 494 -15.98 -36.67 -27.00
N ASP A 495 -15.40 -35.48 -27.04
CA ASP A 495 -16.06 -34.23 -27.39
C ASP A 495 -15.75 -33.81 -28.83
N SER A 496 -16.61 -32.99 -29.42
CA SER A 496 -16.39 -32.39 -30.76
C SER A 496 -15.75 -31.01 -30.62
N GLU A 497 -15.00 -30.55 -31.63
CA GLU A 497 -14.48 -29.18 -31.64
C GLU A 497 -15.60 -28.14 -31.48
N GLY A 498 -15.36 -27.07 -30.72
CA GLY A 498 -16.39 -26.07 -30.44
C GLY A 498 -16.03 -25.10 -29.31
N HIS A 499 -16.95 -24.20 -28.97
CA HIS A 499 -16.77 -23.30 -27.84
C HIS A 499 -16.89 -24.06 -26.51
N MET A 500 -15.79 -24.18 -25.77
CA MET A 500 -15.82 -24.66 -24.38
C MET A 500 -16.46 -23.64 -23.44
N LEU A 501 -16.28 -22.35 -23.73
CA LEU A 501 -16.86 -21.24 -22.99
C LEU A 501 -17.26 -20.12 -23.96
N TYR A 502 -18.41 -19.48 -23.72
CA TYR A 502 -18.85 -18.23 -24.36
C TYR A 502 -19.87 -17.48 -23.48
N GLY A 503 -20.14 -16.20 -23.75
CA GLY A 503 -20.95 -15.32 -22.90
C GLY A 503 -20.11 -14.36 -22.04
N PRO A 504 -20.71 -13.64 -21.05
CA PRO A 504 -22.13 -13.59 -20.67
C PRO A 504 -23.05 -12.77 -21.59
N TYR A 505 -22.54 -12.08 -22.62
CA TYR A 505 -23.30 -11.05 -23.35
C TYR A 505 -23.73 -9.88 -22.45
N ALA A 506 -22.84 -9.43 -21.56
CA ALA A 506 -23.15 -8.34 -20.63
C ALA A 506 -22.91 -6.97 -21.27
N ALA A 507 -23.62 -5.93 -20.81
CA ALA A 507 -23.57 -4.57 -21.37
C ALA A 507 -22.81 -3.56 -20.49
N ASP A 508 -22.40 -4.00 -19.31
CA ASP A 508 -21.85 -3.22 -18.20
C ASP A 508 -20.34 -3.43 -18.04
N TRP A 509 -19.65 -3.86 -19.10
CA TRP A 509 -18.19 -3.92 -19.17
C TRP A 509 -17.51 -2.56 -19.20
N GLY A 510 -18.21 -1.45 -19.00
CA GLY A 510 -17.61 -0.10 -18.98
C GLY A 510 -17.03 0.39 -20.32
N ASP A 511 -16.21 1.44 -20.22
CA ASP A 511 -15.40 2.02 -21.29
C ASP A 511 -13.93 2.15 -20.81
N GLY A 512 -12.96 1.73 -21.62
CA GLY A 512 -11.54 1.69 -21.24
C GLY A 512 -10.83 0.43 -21.70
N THR A 513 -9.63 0.17 -21.19
CA THR A 513 -8.88 -1.04 -21.52
C THR A 513 -9.47 -2.26 -20.80
N LEU A 514 -9.95 -3.27 -21.51
CA LEU A 514 -10.34 -4.54 -20.92
C LEU A 514 -9.18 -5.54 -20.97
N ARG A 515 -8.82 -6.08 -19.80
CA ARG A 515 -7.94 -7.24 -19.66
C ARG A 515 -8.77 -8.47 -19.30
N VAL A 516 -8.63 -9.55 -20.08
CA VAL A 516 -9.32 -10.82 -19.86
C VAL A 516 -8.29 -11.92 -19.68
N ALA A 517 -8.39 -12.67 -18.59
CA ALA A 517 -7.60 -13.86 -18.32
C ALA A 517 -8.48 -15.11 -18.42
N PHE A 518 -8.11 -16.04 -19.29
CA PHE A 518 -8.72 -17.37 -19.36
C PHE A 518 -7.85 -18.34 -18.54
N VAL A 519 -8.40 -18.92 -17.48
CA VAL A 519 -7.66 -19.90 -16.66
C VAL A 519 -7.93 -21.28 -17.22
N ALA A 520 -6.88 -21.91 -17.76
CA ALA A 520 -6.98 -23.23 -18.39
C ALA A 520 -5.84 -24.15 -17.95
N ARG A 521 -6.08 -25.45 -18.13
CA ARG A 521 -5.15 -26.54 -17.84
C ARG A 521 -5.12 -27.52 -19.01
N ILE A 522 -3.94 -28.07 -19.29
CA ILE A 522 -3.73 -29.09 -20.32
C ILE A 522 -3.24 -30.40 -19.70
N ASP A 523 -3.55 -31.53 -20.34
CA ASP A 523 -3.07 -32.85 -19.95
C ASP A 523 -1.65 -33.17 -20.38
N ASP A 524 -1.24 -32.65 -21.53
CA ASP A 524 0.05 -32.92 -22.16
C ASP A 524 0.49 -31.66 -22.93
N ASP A 525 1.52 -30.99 -22.41
CA ASP A 525 2.07 -29.76 -22.96
C ASP A 525 3.12 -30.02 -24.06
N THR A 526 3.32 -31.27 -24.47
CA THR A 526 4.30 -31.61 -25.50
C THR A 526 3.77 -31.36 -26.92
N GLY A 527 4.49 -30.53 -27.69
CA GLY A 527 4.18 -30.21 -29.08
C GLY A 527 3.81 -28.74 -29.27
N ASN A 528 3.37 -28.38 -30.48
CA ASN A 528 3.04 -26.99 -30.86
C ASN A 528 1.71 -26.91 -31.62
N ASP A 529 0.80 -27.84 -31.30
CA ASP A 529 -0.53 -27.87 -31.87
C ASP A 529 -1.41 -26.80 -31.23
N ASP A 530 -2.15 -26.03 -32.03
CA ASP A 530 -3.19 -25.13 -31.56
C ASP A 530 -4.23 -25.92 -30.75
N VAL A 531 -4.43 -25.58 -29.48
CA VAL A 531 -5.39 -26.25 -28.57
C VAL A 531 -6.59 -25.38 -28.23
N LEU A 532 -6.39 -24.06 -28.18
CA LEU A 532 -7.46 -23.09 -27.95
C LEU A 532 -7.34 -21.90 -28.91
N ASN A 533 -8.48 -21.31 -29.24
CA ASN A 533 -8.59 -19.96 -29.80
C ASN A 533 -9.47 -19.13 -28.86
N LEU A 534 -8.83 -18.19 -28.17
CA LEU A 534 -9.43 -17.32 -27.17
C LEU A 534 -9.74 -15.98 -27.82
N ASP A 535 -10.90 -15.39 -27.53
CA ASP A 535 -11.22 -14.05 -28.01
C ASP A 535 -12.16 -13.26 -27.08
N VAL A 536 -12.15 -11.94 -27.26
CA VAL A 536 -13.18 -11.04 -26.75
C VAL A 536 -13.98 -10.55 -27.95
N TYR A 537 -15.29 -10.71 -27.90
CA TYR A 537 -16.21 -10.46 -29.01
C TYR A 537 -17.30 -9.46 -28.62
N ASP A 538 -17.45 -8.44 -29.44
CA ASP A 538 -18.54 -7.48 -29.37
C ASP A 538 -19.69 -7.97 -30.24
N SER A 539 -20.69 -8.56 -29.59
CA SER A 539 -21.87 -9.11 -30.26
C SER A 539 -22.81 -8.03 -30.81
N THR A 540 -22.73 -6.80 -30.29
CA THR A 540 -23.51 -5.67 -30.80
C THR A 540 -22.96 -5.18 -32.13
N ALA A 541 -21.63 -5.13 -32.26
CA ALA A 541 -20.93 -4.72 -33.47
C ALA A 541 -20.59 -5.87 -34.43
N ASP A 542 -20.80 -7.12 -34.02
CA ASP A 542 -20.35 -8.34 -34.73
C ASP A 542 -18.85 -8.29 -35.05
N GLN A 543 -18.03 -8.05 -34.01
CA GLN A 543 -16.60 -7.82 -34.17
C GLN A 543 -15.78 -8.56 -33.09
N ILE A 544 -14.73 -9.27 -33.50
CA ILE A 544 -13.67 -9.72 -32.60
C ILE A 544 -12.77 -8.53 -32.25
N LEU A 545 -12.65 -8.22 -30.96
CA LEU A 545 -11.86 -7.10 -30.46
C LEU A 545 -10.39 -7.48 -30.29
N VAL A 546 -10.14 -8.70 -29.79
CA VAL A 546 -8.82 -9.30 -29.63
C VAL A 546 -8.96 -10.82 -29.68
N SER A 547 -7.94 -11.51 -30.18
CA SER A 547 -7.89 -12.97 -30.19
C SER A 547 -6.48 -13.48 -29.95
N ARG A 548 -6.35 -14.67 -29.37
CA ARG A 548 -5.10 -15.39 -29.17
C ARG A 548 -5.28 -16.87 -29.49
N ILE A 549 -4.39 -17.42 -30.30
CA ILE A 549 -4.23 -18.87 -30.42
C ILE A 549 -3.29 -19.32 -29.29
N VAL A 550 -3.66 -20.40 -28.61
CA VAL A 550 -2.85 -21.04 -27.58
C VAL A 550 -2.38 -22.38 -28.11
N GLU A 551 -1.07 -22.60 -28.07
CA GLU A 551 -0.41 -23.86 -28.46
C GLU A 551 -0.14 -24.72 -27.21
N ARG A 552 0.14 -26.02 -27.40
CA ARG A 552 0.42 -26.95 -26.28
C ARG A 552 1.57 -26.47 -25.38
N ASP A 553 2.66 -26.04 -25.99
CA ASP A 553 3.87 -25.59 -25.28
C ASP A 553 3.72 -24.21 -24.61
N ASP A 554 2.60 -23.50 -24.83
CA ASP A 554 2.30 -22.26 -24.10
C ASP A 554 1.93 -22.52 -22.62
N PHE A 555 1.55 -23.75 -22.23
CA PHE A 555 1.14 -24.08 -20.86
C PHE A 555 2.33 -24.22 -19.89
N GLY A 556 3.52 -24.57 -20.40
CA GLY A 556 4.76 -24.69 -19.64
C GLY A 556 4.84 -25.84 -18.62
N ALA A 557 3.70 -26.37 -18.16
CA ALA A 557 3.59 -27.59 -17.38
C ALA A 557 2.23 -28.27 -17.56
N GLU A 558 2.23 -29.61 -17.60
CA GLU A 558 1.03 -30.44 -17.53
C GLU A 558 0.27 -30.25 -16.20
N ASP A 559 -1.05 -30.41 -16.24
CA ASP A 559 -1.96 -30.40 -15.08
C ASP A 559 -1.86 -29.19 -14.14
N THR A 560 -1.31 -28.07 -14.64
CA THR A 560 -1.20 -26.79 -13.92
C THR A 560 -2.15 -25.75 -14.49
N ASP A 561 -2.87 -25.02 -13.64
CA ASP A 561 -3.71 -23.91 -14.08
C ASP A 561 -2.83 -22.73 -14.51
N LEU A 562 -2.99 -22.31 -15.76
CA LEU A 562 -2.26 -21.18 -16.32
C LEU A 562 -3.24 -20.12 -16.86
N PRO A 563 -3.06 -18.83 -16.53
CA PRO A 563 -3.84 -17.75 -17.10
C PRO A 563 -3.33 -17.33 -18.49
N PHE A 564 -4.22 -17.29 -19.48
CA PHE A 564 -3.96 -16.73 -20.80
C PHE A 564 -4.59 -15.34 -20.92
N ILE A 565 -3.74 -14.31 -20.98
CA ILE A 565 -4.16 -12.90 -20.92
C ILE A 565 -4.35 -12.32 -22.32
N LEU A 566 -5.49 -11.64 -22.52
CA LEU A 566 -5.82 -10.82 -23.69
C LEU A 566 -6.13 -9.38 -23.23
N ASP A 567 -5.57 -8.40 -23.90
CA ASP A 567 -5.84 -6.97 -23.66
C ASP A 567 -6.55 -6.35 -24.87
N THR A 568 -7.58 -5.54 -24.64
CA THR A 568 -8.30 -4.81 -25.70
C THR A 568 -8.83 -3.46 -25.22
N ASP A 569 -9.17 -2.57 -26.14
CA ASP A 569 -9.73 -1.24 -25.83
C ASP A 569 -11.24 -1.21 -26.14
N LEU A 570 -12.02 -0.81 -25.14
CA LEU A 570 -13.47 -0.65 -25.19
C LEU A 570 -13.92 0.79 -25.46
N ALA A 571 -13.01 1.70 -25.85
CA ALA A 571 -13.35 3.07 -26.18
C ALA A 571 -14.52 3.16 -27.17
N GLY A 572 -15.60 3.83 -26.75
CA GLY A 572 -16.82 3.99 -27.53
C GLY A 572 -17.75 2.78 -27.56
N ARG A 573 -17.52 1.76 -26.73
CA ARG A 573 -18.34 0.53 -26.64
C ARG A 573 -19.22 0.47 -25.39
N GLY A 574 -19.35 1.57 -24.65
CA GLY A 574 -20.24 1.63 -23.48
C GLY A 574 -21.68 1.20 -23.84
N GLY A 575 -22.19 0.20 -23.13
CA GLY A 575 -23.51 -0.40 -23.35
C GLY A 575 -23.58 -1.46 -24.46
N HIS A 576 -22.47 -1.79 -25.13
CA HIS A 576 -22.42 -2.91 -26.06
C HIS A 576 -22.45 -4.25 -25.31
N LEU A 577 -23.14 -5.24 -25.88
CA LEU A 577 -23.13 -6.62 -25.39
C LEU A 577 -21.81 -7.30 -25.76
N LEU A 578 -20.92 -7.47 -24.78
CA LEU A 578 -19.63 -8.14 -24.95
C LEU A 578 -19.66 -9.57 -24.36
N GLU A 579 -18.89 -10.45 -24.98
CA GLU A 579 -18.64 -11.81 -24.51
C GLU A 579 -17.17 -12.20 -24.65
N THR A 580 -16.74 -13.13 -23.81
CA THR A 580 -15.44 -13.80 -23.88
C THR A 580 -15.65 -15.22 -24.38
N ARG A 581 -14.84 -15.67 -25.33
CA ARG A 581 -15.03 -16.99 -25.96
C ARG A 581 -13.74 -17.79 -25.95
N ALA A 582 -13.88 -19.09 -25.72
CA ALA A 582 -12.80 -20.05 -25.83
C ALA A 582 -13.24 -21.20 -26.76
N TRP A 583 -12.64 -21.25 -27.94
CA TRP A 583 -12.85 -22.33 -28.92
C TRP A 583 -11.78 -23.40 -28.75
N TRP A 584 -12.20 -24.63 -28.51
CA TRP A 584 -11.33 -25.81 -28.42
C TRP A 584 -11.20 -26.52 -29.76
N THR A 585 -9.97 -26.86 -30.13
CA THR A 585 -9.59 -27.40 -31.45
C THR A 585 -9.60 -28.92 -31.52
N GLY A 586 -9.95 -29.62 -30.44
CA GLY A 586 -10.02 -31.08 -30.45
C GLY A 586 -8.68 -31.81 -30.33
N ARG A 587 -7.56 -31.10 -30.13
CA ARG A 587 -6.20 -31.67 -30.22
C ARG A 587 -5.60 -32.14 -28.89
N ALA A 588 -6.03 -31.61 -27.75
CA ALA A 588 -5.56 -31.97 -26.41
C ALA A 588 -6.72 -31.98 -25.43
N ARG A 589 -6.57 -32.66 -24.28
CA ARG A 589 -7.57 -32.53 -23.23
C ARG A 589 -7.33 -31.20 -22.52
N ILE A 590 -8.34 -30.35 -22.54
CA ILE A 590 -8.29 -29.04 -21.91
C ILE A 590 -9.37 -28.98 -20.84
N ARG A 591 -9.01 -28.44 -19.68
CA ARG A 591 -9.96 -28.00 -18.65
C ARG A 591 -9.92 -26.48 -18.55
N MET A 592 -11.08 -25.86 -18.44
CA MET A 592 -11.23 -24.43 -18.17
C MET A 592 -12.11 -24.23 -16.96
N ASP A 593 -11.61 -23.43 -16.02
CA ASP A 593 -12.26 -23.18 -14.73
C ASP A 593 -13.07 -21.89 -14.75
N ARG A 594 -12.42 -20.78 -15.12
CA ARG A 594 -13.01 -19.45 -15.08
C ARG A 594 -12.40 -18.50 -16.11
N VAL A 595 -13.15 -17.44 -16.39
CA VAL A 595 -12.67 -16.24 -17.08
C VAL A 595 -12.70 -15.08 -16.10
N VAL A 596 -11.60 -14.36 -15.97
CA VAL A 596 -11.49 -13.17 -15.11
C VAL A 596 -11.32 -11.95 -16.00
N ALA A 597 -12.24 -11.02 -15.89
CA ALA A 597 -12.24 -9.79 -16.67
C ALA A 597 -12.08 -8.57 -15.78
N ILE A 598 -11.10 -7.73 -16.09
CA ILE A 598 -10.78 -6.53 -15.33
C ILE A 598 -10.75 -5.36 -16.32
N LEU A 599 -11.55 -4.31 -16.10
CA LEU A 599 -11.23 -3.05 -16.76
C LEU A 599 -9.96 -2.46 -16.15
N GLY A 600 -8.93 -2.45 -16.97
CA GLY A 600 -7.89 -1.44 -16.94
C GLY A 600 -8.42 -0.11 -17.48
N ASP A 601 -7.58 0.92 -17.34
CA ASP A 601 -7.95 2.28 -17.74
C ASP A 601 -7.80 2.57 -19.22
#